data_AF-A0A380ECK5-F1
#
_entry.id   AF-A0A380ECK5-F1
#
_cell.length_a   1.000
_cell.length_b   1.000
_cell.length_c   1.000
_cell.angle_alpha   90.00
_cell.angle_beta   90.00
_cell.angle_gamma   90.00
#
_symmetry.space_group_name_H-M   'P 1'
#
loop_
_entity.id
_entity.type
_entity.pdbx_description
1 polymer ?
#
loop_
_entity_poly.entity_id
_entity_poly.type
_entity_poly.pdbx_seq_one_letter_code
_entity_poly.pdbx_strand_id
1 'polypeptide(L)' 'MYIETYEFYCRLRDELKNSDLMIEHTNKAGASNIIKNPLSIELTKTVQTLNNLLKSMGLTAAQRKKIVQEEGGFGDY' A
#
# COMPACT_ATOMS: atom_id res chain seq x y z
N MET A 1 -11.57 -1.90 10.92
CA MET A 1 -10.25 -1.24 10.83
C MET A 1 -9.25 -1.96 9.93
N TYR A 2 -8.73 -3.17 10.23
CA TYR A 2 -7.75 -3.84 9.34
C TYR A 2 -8.31 -4.16 7.95
N ILE A 3 -9.47 -4.81 7.89
CA ILE A 3 -10.12 -5.19 6.61
C ILE A 3 -10.40 -3.95 5.75
N GLU A 4 -10.98 -2.90 6.32
CA GLU A 4 -11.25 -1.65 5.60
C GLU A 4 -9.95 -0.98 5.08
N THR A 5 -8.88 -1.02 5.89
CA THR A 5 -7.56 -0.49 5.48
C THR A 5 -6.95 -1.34 4.36
N TYR A 6 -7.19 -2.65 4.39
CA TYR A 6 -6.74 -3.58 3.35
C TYR A 6 -7.52 -3.36 2.05
N GLU A 7 -8.85 -3.17 2.11
CA GLU A 7 -9.65 -2.81 0.94
C GLU A 7 -9.19 -1.49 0.32
N PHE A 8 -8.88 -0.49 1.15
CA PHE A 8 -8.29 0.77 0.70
C PHE A 8 -6.93 0.55 0.01
N TYR A 9 -6.06 -0.27 0.61
CA TYR A 9 -4.78 -0.67 0.00
C TYR A 9 -4.98 -1.30 -1.39
N CYS A 10 -5.94 -2.23 -1.55
CA CYS A 10 -6.20 -2.88 -2.84
C CYS A 10 -6.62 -1.86 -3.90
N ARG A 11 -7.57 -0.97 -3.58
CA ARG A 11 -8.03 0.08 -4.50
C ARG A 11 -6.87 0.99 -4.92
N LEU A 12 -6.06 1.42 -3.95
CA LEU A 12 -4.90 2.29 -4.20
C LEU A 12 -3.81 1.60 -5.04
N ARG A 13 -3.55 0.32 -4.79
CA ARG A 13 -2.61 -0.50 -5.58
C ARG A 13 -3.07 -0.64 -7.02
N ASP A 14 -4.35 -0.95 -7.22
CA ASP A 14 -4.93 -1.19 -8.55
C ASP A 14 -5.00 0.11 -9.37
N GLU A 15 -5.27 1.25 -8.72
CA GLU A 15 -5.17 2.57 -9.33
C GLU A 15 -3.71 2.88 -9.72
N LEU A 16 -2.75 2.67 -8.81
CA LEU A 16 -1.34 2.94 -9.07
C LEU A 16 -0.79 2.09 -10.23
N LYS A 17 -1.23 0.82 -10.36
CA LYS A 17 -0.83 -0.10 -11.44
C LYS A 17 -1.12 0.43 -12.83
N ASN A 18 -2.15 1.26 -12.96
CA ASN A 18 -2.57 1.86 -14.23
C ASN A 18 -2.10 3.31 -14.40
N SER A 19 -1.21 3.79 -13.53
CA SER A 19 -0.74 5.18 -13.50
C SER A 19 0.77 5.27 -13.72
N ASP A 20 1.23 6.43 -14.21
CA ASP A 20 2.65 6.70 -14.35
C ASP A 20 3.32 6.92 -12.99
N LEU A 21 4.56 6.44 -12.86
CA LEU A 21 5.37 6.63 -11.65
C LEU A 21 5.74 8.11 -11.43
N MET A 22 5.87 8.86 -12.51
CA MET A 22 6.16 10.29 -12.51
C MET A 22 5.00 11.04 -13.16
N ILE A 23 4.53 12.10 -12.51
CA ILE A 23 3.39 12.89 -12.99
C ILE A 23 3.76 14.36 -13.07
N GLU A 24 3.15 15.08 -14.00
CA GLU A 24 3.25 16.53 -14.03
C GLU A 24 2.40 17.14 -12.92
N HIS A 25 2.98 18.09 -12.19
CA HIS A 25 2.31 18.84 -11.15
C HIS A 25 2.67 20.32 -11.23
N THR A 26 1.66 21.16 -11.43
CA THR A 26 1.80 22.60 -11.34
C THR A 26 1.66 23.02 -9.88
N ASN A 27 2.72 23.64 -9.34
CA ASN A 27 2.72 24.11 -7.97
C ASN A 27 1.90 25.40 -7.80
N LYS A 28 1.72 25.86 -6.55
CA LYS A 28 0.96 27.08 -6.24
C LYS A 28 1.53 28.36 -6.87
N ALA A 29 2.79 28.35 -7.29
CA ALA A 29 3.45 29.47 -7.97
C ALA A 29 3.31 29.41 -9.50
N GLY A 30 2.58 28.41 -10.04
CA GLY A 30 2.33 28.26 -11.47
C GLY A 30 3.43 27.52 -12.24
N ALA A 31 4.46 27.00 -11.57
CA ALA A 31 5.51 26.23 -12.23
C ALA A 31 5.13 24.74 -12.32
N SER A 32 5.15 24.19 -13.54
CA SER A 32 5.00 22.75 -13.81
C SER A 32 6.30 22.00 -13.53
N ASN A 33 6.22 20.95 -12.72
CA ASN A 33 7.34 20.06 -12.41
C ASN A 33 6.92 18.61 -12.58
N ILE A 34 7.86 17.76 -12.99
CA ILE A 34 7.68 16.31 -12.96
C ILE A 34 8.01 15.83 -11.55
N ILE A 35 7.05 15.24 -10.86
CA ILE A 35 7.20 14.73 -9.49
C ILE A 35 6.85 13.24 -9.43
N LYS A 36 7.25 12.56 -8.34
CA LYS A 36 6.78 11.19 -8.09
C LYS A 36 5.28 11.19 -7.86
N ASN A 37 4.59 10.17 -8.38
CA ASN A 37 3.16 10.00 -8.19
C ASN A 37 2.83 9.92 -6.68
N PRO A 38 2.02 10.84 -6.13
CA PRO A 38 1.67 10.86 -4.71
C PRO A 38 1.02 9.55 -4.22
N LEU A 39 0.30 8.83 -5.08
CA LEU A 39 -0.31 7.54 -4.74
C LEU A 39 0.75 6.49 -4.36
N SER A 40 1.95 6.54 -4.96
CA SER A 40 3.06 5.63 -4.59
C SER A 40 3.55 5.86 -3.16
N ILE A 41 3.54 7.12 -2.72
CA ILE A 41 3.91 7.52 -1.36
C ILE A 41 2.82 7.05 -0.39
N GLU A 42 1.56 7.25 -0.74
CA GLU A 42 0.43 6.88 0.09
C GLU A 42 0.28 5.35 0.23
N LEU A 43 0.59 4.60 -0.83
CA LEU A 43 0.60 3.14 -0.80
C LEU A 43 1.62 2.61 0.23
N THR A 44 2.82 3.19 0.25
CA THR A 44 3.88 2.83 1.21
C THR A 44 3.43 3.08 2.64
N LYS A 45 2.80 4.22 2.92
CA LYS A 45 2.24 4.52 4.26
C LYS A 45 1.13 3.55 4.64
N THR A 46 0.24 3.21 3.70
CA THR A 46 -0.86 2.27 3.93
C THR A 46 -0.34 0.87 4.29
N VAL A 47 0.71 0.40 3.61
CA VAL A 47 1.41 -0.86 3.96
C VAL A 47 1.98 -0.81 5.37
N GLN A 48 2.55 0.33 5.78
CA GLN A 48 3.08 0.49 7.14
C GLN A 48 1.95 0.45 8.18
N THR A 49 0.81 1.09 7.91
CA THR A 49 -0.38 1.03 8.75
C THR A 49 -0.88 -0.40 8.90
N LEU A 50 -1.04 -1.15 7.80
CA LEU A 50 -1.44 -2.55 7.83
C LEU A 50 -0.51 -3.41 8.68
N ASN A 51 0.82 -3.23 8.53
CA ASN A 51 1.80 -3.94 9.34
C ASN A 51 1.69 -3.61 10.83
N ASN A 52 1.41 -2.35 11.18
CA ASN A 52 1.24 -1.94 12.58
C ASN A 52 -0.05 -2.49 13.18
N LEU A 53 -1.13 -2.58 12.41
CA LEU A 53 -2.37 -3.21 12.84
C LEU A 53 -2.16 -4.70 13.15
N LEU A 54 -1.46 -5.44 12.28
CA LEU A 54 -1.15 -6.85 12.54
C LEU A 54 -0.29 -7.02 13.81
N LYS A 55 0.70 -6.15 14.02
CA LYS A 55 1.49 -6.15 15.26
C LYS A 55 0.62 -5.87 16.49
N SER A 56 -0.34 -4.94 16.39
CA SER A 56 -1.26 -4.61 17.48
C SER A 56 -2.16 -5.78 17.89
N MET A 57 -2.43 -6.70 16.97
CA MET A 57 -3.17 -7.94 17.22
C MET A 57 -2.30 -9.06 17.84
N GLY A 58 -1.05 -8.76 18.21
CA GLY A 58 -0.12 -9.72 18.81
C GLY A 58 0.59 -10.62 17.81
N LEU A 59 0.44 -10.39 16.50
CA LEU A 59 1.09 -11.21 15.47
C LEU A 59 2.52 -10.72 15.22
N THR A 60 3.50 -11.53 15.63
CA THR A 60 4.91 -11.34 15.29
C THR A 60 5.18 -11.68 13.83
N ALA A 61 6.33 -11.23 13.29
CA ALA A 61 6.72 -11.55 11.91
C ALA A 61 6.84 -13.06 11.67
N ALA A 62 7.33 -13.83 12.66
CA ALA A 62 7.45 -15.28 12.59
C ALA A 62 6.08 -15.97 12.51
N GLN A 63 5.11 -15.52 13.34
CA GLN A 63 3.74 -16.05 13.30
C GLN A 63 3.05 -15.74 11.98
N ARG A 64 3.22 -14.53 11.43
CA ARG A 64 2.70 -14.19 10.10
C ARG A 64 3.29 -15.07 9.01
N LYS A 65 4.59 -15.34 9.06
CA LYS A 65 5.26 -16.23 8.09
C LYS A 65 4.71 -17.66 8.16
N LYS A 66 4.43 -18.15 9.37
CA LYS A 66 3.83 -19.48 9.58
C LYS A 66 2.41 -19.57 8.98
N ILE A 67 1.57 -18.56 9.22
CA ILE A 67 0.20 -18.49 8.67
C ILE A 67 0.24 -18.55 7.13
N VAL A 68 1.11 -17.74 6.50
CA VAL A 68 1.26 -17.73 5.03
C VAL A 68 1.78 -19.06 4.47
N GLN A 69 2.57 -19.82 5.24
CA GLN A 69 3.06 -21.14 4.82
C GLN A 69 2.04 -22.26 4.97
N GLU A 70 1.11 -22.14 5.93
CA GLU A 70 0.02 -23.09 6.14
C GLU A 70 -1.10 -22.90 5.10
N GLU A 71 -1.32 -21.66 4.63
CA GLU A 71 -2.24 -21.32 3.55
C GLU A 71 -1.56 -21.38 2.17
N GLY A 72 -1.11 -22.57 1.74
CA GLY A 72 -0.59 -22.83 0.38
C GLY A 72 -1.61 -22.64 -0.76
N GLY A 73 -2.36 -21.54 -0.78
CA GLY A 73 -3.46 -21.29 -1.71
C GLY A 73 -3.91 -19.83 -1.89
N PHE A 74 -3.23 -18.83 -1.32
CA PHE A 74 -3.47 -17.42 -1.66
C PHE A 74 -2.38 -16.89 -2.60
N GLY A 75 -2.26 -17.54 -3.76
CA GLY A 75 -1.40 -17.13 -4.88
C GLY A 75 -2.19 -16.36 -5.94
N ASP A 76 -1.64 -15.21 -6.35
CA ASP A 76 -2.04 -14.29 -7.42
C ASP A 76 -3.36 -13.50 -7.26
N TYR A 77 -3.21 -12.24 -6.82
CA TYR A 77 -4.14 -11.12 -7.07
C TYR A 77 -3.41 -9.92 -7.66
#